data_AF-A0A8S3SFS7-F1
#
_entry.id   AF-A0A8S3SFS7-F1
#
_cell.length_a   1.000
_cell.length_b   1.000
_cell.length_c   1.000
_cell.angle_alpha   90.00
_cell.angle_beta   90.00
_cell.angle_gamma   90.00
#
_symmetry.space_group_name_H-M   'P 1'
#
loop_
_entity.id
_entity.type
_entity.pdbx_description
1 polymer ?
#
loop_
_entity_poly.entity_id
_entity_poly.type
_entity_poly.pdbx_seq_one_letter_code
_entity_poly.pdbx_strand_id
1 'polypeptide(L)'
;MAKSEPENKTDTGQDVVLKEDSTPQSDQNKTEIGQGVVVKEEETKPQCEENQKTDENKVESESESKEPKSEDAGSKASEPQVIDEIAVTSYMIMSNDKIQREIVKLRNKLSHQSAFNKTPIILSDSKGKYLKLQRNLAIESGVRFWHKKGATTRDSFKYLERQIEEAVRHYKNIVFYVWLGTCDLTDFNRKNRYISLRSRDSSSVNDIINHFRRIYALVAATYETVGLVFLEIPVYSIVCWNKYQGHKFSEQFQNDDLKLEEQINTVNSFIRETNLILRKHSPKFSCDLQNSRKCRQMRNSRFTYKFNAFYLDGIHPTSLLSKLWLLRIVALIVVDCA
;
A
#
# COMPACT_ATOMS: atom_id res chain seq x y z
N MET A 1 28.77 -62.30 49.29
CA MET A 1 29.02 -60.86 49.09
C MET A 1 27.71 -60.12 49.35
N ALA A 2 27.76 -59.12 50.25
CA ALA A 2 26.81 -58.01 50.51
C ALA A 2 25.29 -58.32 50.61
N LYS A 3 24.69 -58.29 51.81
CA LYS A 3 24.08 -57.11 52.53
C LYS A 3 22.79 -56.63 51.85
N SER A 4 21.66 -56.30 52.49
CA SER A 4 21.10 -56.39 53.85
C SER A 4 19.74 -55.65 53.75
N GLU A 5 18.65 -56.22 54.27
CA GLU A 5 17.39 -55.52 54.63
C GLU A 5 17.64 -54.54 55.80
N PRO A 6 16.72 -53.62 56.25
CA PRO A 6 15.25 -53.69 56.19
C PRO A 6 14.46 -52.35 56.03
N GLU A 7 13.13 -52.50 56.11
CA GLU A 7 12.07 -51.48 56.22
C GLU A 7 12.19 -50.56 57.46
N ASN A 8 11.66 -49.32 57.37
CA ASN A 8 10.81 -48.75 58.43
C ASN A 8 9.96 -47.52 58.01
N LYS A 9 8.86 -47.34 58.74
CA LYS A 9 7.72 -46.41 58.59
C LYS A 9 7.92 -45.04 59.27
N THR A 10 6.84 -44.23 59.23
CA THR A 10 6.46 -42.98 59.96
C THR A 10 6.76 -41.68 59.19
N ASP A 11 5.80 -40.81 58.82
CA ASP A 11 4.61 -40.18 59.46
C ASP A 11 4.95 -39.05 60.46
N THR A 12 4.07 -38.03 60.52
CA THR A 12 4.10 -36.68 61.14
C THR A 12 4.58 -35.57 60.18
N GLY A 13 3.88 -34.46 59.94
CA GLY A 13 2.71 -33.82 60.55
C GLY A 13 2.94 -32.30 60.66
N GLN A 14 1.84 -31.52 60.61
CA GLN A 14 1.67 -30.08 60.95
C GLN A 14 1.95 -29.04 59.85
N ASP A 15 0.94 -28.30 59.34
CA ASP A 15 0.05 -27.29 59.95
C ASP A 15 0.73 -25.93 60.17
N VAL A 16 0.36 -24.92 59.36
CA VAL A 16 0.34 -23.52 59.78
C VAL A 16 -0.96 -22.86 59.30
N VAL A 17 -1.74 -22.48 60.31
CA VAL A 17 -2.93 -21.64 60.32
C VAL A 17 -2.52 -20.17 60.27
N LEU A 18 -3.20 -19.33 59.49
CA LEU A 18 -3.45 -17.93 59.86
C LEU A 18 -4.88 -17.52 59.48
N LYS A 19 -5.60 -17.06 60.52
CA LYS A 19 -6.93 -16.46 60.61
C LYS A 19 -6.94 -15.02 60.05
N GLU A 20 -7.93 -14.62 59.25
CA GLU A 20 -9.24 -13.95 59.55
C GLU A 20 -9.18 -12.43 59.77
N ASP A 21 -10.35 -11.83 59.51
CA ASP A 21 -10.83 -10.45 59.67
C ASP A 21 -10.63 -9.51 58.46
N SER A 22 -11.62 -8.78 57.93
CA SER A 22 -13.01 -8.52 58.34
C SER A 22 -13.77 -7.81 57.19
N THR A 23 -15.08 -8.03 57.07
CA THR A 23 -16.06 -7.27 56.25
C THR A 23 -16.62 -6.10 57.10
N PRO A 24 -17.24 -4.99 56.58
CA PRO A 24 -18.52 -5.04 55.82
C PRO A 24 -18.85 -3.89 54.81
N GLN A 25 -19.80 -4.23 53.91
CA GLN A 25 -20.96 -3.50 53.33
C GLN A 25 -21.06 -1.97 53.10
N SER A 26 -21.95 -1.67 52.13
CA SER A 26 -22.70 -0.43 51.81
C SER A 26 -21.99 0.52 50.83
N ASP A 27 -22.60 1.13 49.80
CA ASP A 27 -23.98 1.60 49.68
C ASP A 27 -24.50 1.67 48.23
N GLN A 28 -25.82 1.82 48.17
CA GLN A 28 -26.67 2.07 47.01
C GLN A 28 -26.36 3.44 46.37
N ASN A 29 -26.53 3.55 45.05
CA ASN A 29 -27.18 4.74 44.50
C ASN A 29 -27.85 4.47 43.15
N LYS A 30 -29.18 4.51 43.18
CA LYS A 30 -30.07 4.80 42.04
C LYS A 30 -30.04 6.30 41.79
N THR A 31 -29.99 6.74 40.53
CA THR A 31 -30.71 7.95 40.13
C THR A 31 -31.24 7.81 38.72
N GLU A 32 -32.47 8.26 38.59
CA GLU A 32 -33.42 8.22 37.50
C GLU A 32 -33.23 9.33 36.46
N ILE A 33 -33.73 9.03 35.24
CA ILE A 33 -34.57 9.84 34.35
C ILE A 33 -34.12 11.25 33.90
N GLY A 34 -34.06 11.40 32.57
CA GLY A 34 -34.37 12.63 31.82
C GLY A 34 -34.28 12.34 30.32
N GLN A 35 -35.39 12.11 29.59
CA GLN A 35 -36.13 13.12 28.82
C GLN A 35 -35.17 14.20 28.27
N GLY A 36 -34.82 14.24 26.99
CA GLY A 36 -35.69 14.30 25.82
C GLY A 36 -35.64 15.73 25.29
N VAL A 37 -34.81 16.01 24.27
CA VAL A 37 -34.96 17.19 23.41
C VAL A 37 -34.53 16.82 21.99
N VAL A 38 -35.52 16.82 21.10
CA VAL A 38 -35.36 16.85 19.65
C VAL A 38 -35.02 18.29 19.29
N VAL A 39 -33.82 18.54 18.77
CA VAL A 39 -33.51 19.79 18.06
C VAL A 39 -33.34 19.44 16.58
N LYS A 40 -34.32 19.89 15.80
CA LYS A 40 -34.21 20.10 14.36
C LYS A 40 -33.57 21.47 14.18
N GLU A 41 -32.45 21.53 13.46
CA GLU A 41 -31.94 22.75 12.80
C GLU A 41 -31.49 22.29 11.42
N GLU A 42 -32.33 22.50 10.40
CA GLU A 42 -32.36 23.67 9.52
C GLU A 42 -31.23 23.64 8.47
N GLU A 43 -31.62 23.14 7.30
CA GLU A 43 -30.88 23.25 6.05
C GLU A 43 -30.75 24.73 5.64
N THR A 44 -29.53 25.26 5.66
CA THR A 44 -29.21 26.52 4.99
C THR A 44 -28.58 26.24 3.62
N LYS A 45 -29.37 26.51 2.58
CA LYS A 45 -28.91 26.61 1.18
C LYS A 45 -27.99 27.83 1.04
N PRO A 46 -26.84 27.74 0.35
CA PRO A 46 -26.19 28.94 -0.18
C PRO A 46 -26.91 29.40 -1.45
N GLN A 47 -27.40 30.64 -1.41
CA GLN A 47 -27.92 31.38 -2.55
C GLN A 47 -26.81 31.65 -3.58
N CYS A 48 -27.16 31.52 -4.85
CA CYS A 48 -26.43 32.07 -5.97
C CYS A 48 -26.55 33.59 -5.95
N GLU A 49 -25.42 34.29 -5.99
CA GLU A 49 -25.37 35.69 -6.43
C GLU A 49 -24.77 35.74 -7.83
N GLU A 50 -25.63 36.06 -8.80
CA GLU A 50 -25.26 36.77 -10.01
C GLU A 50 -24.71 38.14 -9.63
N ASN A 51 -23.63 38.58 -10.25
CA ASN A 51 -23.44 39.99 -10.51
C ASN A 51 -22.79 40.26 -11.86
N GLN A 52 -23.27 41.34 -12.43
CA GLN A 52 -23.27 41.73 -13.84
C GLN A 52 -21.99 42.46 -14.25
N LYS A 53 -21.76 42.41 -15.57
CA LYS A 53 -21.14 43.39 -16.50
C LYS A 53 -20.56 44.70 -15.94
N THR A 54 -19.38 45.04 -16.48
CA THR A 54 -19.02 46.31 -17.18
C THR A 54 -17.73 46.03 -17.98
N ASP A 55 -17.75 46.09 -19.30
CA ASP A 55 -17.56 47.24 -20.20
C ASP A 55 -16.11 47.71 -20.39
N GLU A 56 -15.68 47.52 -21.64
CA GLU A 56 -14.84 48.37 -22.49
C GLU A 56 -13.56 48.99 -21.93
N ASN A 57 -12.42 48.61 -22.52
CA ASN A 57 -11.52 49.63 -23.07
C ASN A 57 -10.68 49.13 -24.24
N LYS A 58 -10.83 49.87 -25.34
CA LYS A 58 -10.13 49.84 -26.61
C LYS A 58 -8.80 50.60 -26.47
N VAL A 59 -7.67 49.97 -26.79
CA VAL A 59 -6.44 50.71 -27.15
C VAL A 59 -5.80 50.02 -28.35
N GLU A 60 -5.83 50.73 -29.47
CA GLU A 60 -5.02 50.52 -30.65
C GLU A 60 -3.57 50.94 -30.36
N SER A 61 -2.59 50.17 -30.80
CA SER A 61 -1.31 50.72 -31.26
C SER A 61 -0.60 49.74 -32.18
N GLU A 62 -0.45 50.17 -33.42
CA GLU A 62 0.39 49.62 -34.48
C GLU A 62 1.86 49.51 -34.02
N SER A 63 2.60 48.52 -34.54
CA SER A 63 3.78 48.77 -35.40
C SER A 63 4.68 47.53 -35.58
N GLU A 64 5.18 47.44 -36.82
CA GLU A 64 6.46 46.85 -37.24
C GLU A 64 6.61 45.32 -37.35
N SER A 65 6.26 44.88 -38.56
CA SER A 65 6.85 43.76 -39.30
C SER A 65 8.38 43.78 -39.34
N LYS A 66 9.01 42.69 -38.90
CA LYS A 66 10.33 42.25 -39.36
C LYS A 66 10.29 40.77 -39.71
N GLU A 67 10.44 40.48 -41.00
CA GLU A 67 10.68 39.15 -41.55
C GLU A 67 12.02 38.59 -41.06
N PRO A 68 12.08 37.31 -40.65
CA PRO A 68 13.30 36.55 -40.69
C PRO A 68 13.30 35.58 -41.88
N LYS A 69 14.46 35.57 -42.53
CA LYS A 69 14.87 34.80 -43.70
C LYS A 69 14.61 33.30 -43.53
N SER A 70 14.05 32.70 -44.57
CA SER A 70 13.95 31.26 -44.78
C SER A 70 15.33 30.66 -45.04
N GLU A 71 15.84 29.87 -44.09
CA GLU A 71 16.93 28.93 -44.34
C GLU A 71 16.37 27.53 -44.60
N ASP A 72 16.71 27.04 -45.78
CA ASP A 72 16.30 25.81 -46.41
C ASP A 72 17.05 24.63 -45.76
N ALA A 73 16.41 23.98 -44.78
CA ALA A 73 16.93 22.77 -44.14
C ALA A 73 16.30 21.53 -44.79
N GLY A 74 17.05 20.91 -45.71
CA GLY A 74 16.69 19.65 -46.37
C GLY A 74 16.34 18.56 -45.36
N SER A 75 15.05 18.23 -45.29
CA SER A 75 14.51 17.12 -44.53
C SER A 75 14.93 15.80 -45.18
N LYS A 76 15.99 15.17 -44.66
CA LYS A 76 16.22 13.74 -44.87
C LYS A 76 15.17 12.99 -44.06
N ALA A 77 14.15 12.47 -44.74
CA ALA A 77 13.24 11.48 -44.18
C ALA A 77 14.06 10.29 -43.65
N SER A 78 14.21 10.22 -42.33
CA SER A 78 14.75 9.05 -41.66
C SER A 78 13.76 7.91 -41.82
N GLU A 79 14.20 6.82 -42.46
CA GLU A 79 13.48 5.56 -42.57
C GLU A 79 12.91 5.15 -41.20
N PRO A 80 11.66 4.65 -41.14
CA PRO A 80 11.12 4.09 -39.92
C PRO A 80 12.00 2.90 -39.51
N GLN A 81 12.69 3.04 -38.37
CA GLN A 81 13.40 1.94 -37.74
C GLN A 81 12.39 0.82 -37.48
N VAL A 82 12.45 -0.23 -38.28
CA VAL A 82 11.81 -1.52 -38.01
C VAL A 82 12.51 -2.05 -36.75
N ILE A 83 11.95 -1.72 -35.59
CA ILE A 83 12.35 -2.33 -34.33
C ILE A 83 11.95 -3.79 -34.46
N ASP A 84 12.95 -4.63 -34.64
CA ASP A 84 12.88 -6.07 -34.85
C ASP A 84 11.90 -6.75 -33.86
N GLU A 85 10.68 -7.06 -34.33
CA GLU A 85 9.59 -7.63 -33.51
C GLU A 85 10.00 -8.96 -32.85
N ILE A 86 10.97 -9.65 -33.45
CA ILE A 86 11.57 -10.88 -32.95
C ILE A 86 12.34 -10.63 -31.65
N ALA A 87 13.11 -9.54 -31.57
CA ALA A 87 13.85 -9.18 -30.36
C ALA A 87 12.91 -8.76 -29.22
N VAL A 88 11.77 -8.13 -29.55
CA VAL A 88 10.74 -7.73 -28.59
C VAL A 88 10.08 -8.96 -27.94
N THR A 89 9.78 -9.98 -28.75
CA THR A 89 9.11 -11.23 -28.35
C THR A 89 10.04 -12.13 -27.55
N SER A 90 11.27 -12.35 -28.03
CA SER A 90 12.29 -13.15 -27.32
C SER A 90 12.58 -12.61 -25.91
N TYR A 91 12.65 -11.27 -25.77
CA TYR A 91 12.87 -10.63 -24.47
C TYR A 91 11.70 -10.80 -23.48
N MET A 92 10.45 -10.77 -23.98
CA MET A 92 9.27 -10.97 -23.13
C MET A 92 9.27 -12.37 -22.51
N ILE A 93 9.60 -13.38 -23.31
CA ILE A 93 9.71 -14.78 -22.87
C ILE A 93 10.74 -14.88 -21.72
N MET A 94 11.94 -14.32 -21.88
CA MET A 94 12.99 -14.38 -20.86
C MET A 94 12.60 -13.70 -19.53
N SER A 95 11.85 -12.60 -19.58
CA SER A 95 11.42 -11.88 -18.38
C SER A 95 10.34 -12.65 -17.59
N ASN A 96 9.44 -13.33 -18.30
CA ASN A 96 8.44 -14.20 -17.69
C ASN A 96 9.08 -15.43 -17.04
N ASP A 97 10.05 -16.06 -17.71
CA ASP A 97 10.75 -17.24 -17.19
C ASP A 97 11.47 -16.97 -15.87
N LYS A 98 12.00 -15.75 -15.70
CA LYS A 98 12.66 -15.36 -14.45
C LYS A 98 11.66 -15.24 -13.29
N ILE A 99 10.54 -14.55 -13.51
CA ILE A 99 9.48 -14.43 -12.48
C ILE A 99 8.88 -15.80 -12.17
N GLN A 100 8.64 -16.62 -13.18
CA GLN A 100 8.15 -17.99 -13.00
C GLN A 100 9.12 -18.83 -12.16
N ARG A 101 10.43 -18.79 -12.45
CA ARG A 101 11.44 -19.48 -11.63
C ARG A 101 11.44 -19.00 -10.17
N GLU A 102 11.30 -17.70 -9.95
CA GLU A 102 11.23 -17.14 -8.59
C GLU A 102 9.95 -17.58 -7.86
N ILE A 103 8.80 -17.61 -8.55
CA ILE A 103 7.54 -18.14 -8.04
C ILE A 103 7.68 -19.60 -7.64
N VAL A 104 8.26 -20.45 -8.49
CA VAL A 104 8.49 -21.87 -8.20
C VAL A 104 9.39 -22.02 -6.97
N LYS A 105 10.49 -21.25 -6.90
CA LYS A 105 11.41 -21.26 -5.76
C LYS A 105 10.70 -20.89 -4.45
N LEU A 106 9.94 -19.79 -4.44
CA LEU A 106 9.21 -19.35 -3.25
C LEU A 106 8.11 -20.34 -2.87
N ARG A 107 7.37 -20.88 -3.85
CA ARG A 107 6.34 -21.89 -3.63
C ARG A 107 6.90 -23.14 -2.95
N ASN A 108 8.02 -23.67 -3.45
CA ASN A 108 8.66 -24.85 -2.86
C ASN A 108 9.19 -24.57 -1.44
N LYS A 109 9.65 -23.34 -1.17
CA LYS A 109 10.06 -22.94 0.18
C LYS A 109 8.86 -22.89 1.15
N LEU A 110 7.68 -22.50 0.64
CA LEU A 110 6.47 -22.27 1.44
C LEU A 110 5.55 -23.48 1.55
N SER A 111 5.73 -24.52 0.73
CA SER A 111 4.82 -25.69 0.67
C SER A 111 4.77 -26.52 1.95
N HIS A 112 5.81 -26.44 2.79
CA HIS A 112 5.92 -27.21 4.03
C HIS A 112 5.62 -26.40 5.29
N GLN A 113 5.24 -25.13 5.13
CA GLN A 113 4.96 -24.25 6.26
C GLN A 113 3.55 -24.52 6.80
N SER A 114 3.43 -24.60 8.13
CA SER A 114 2.18 -24.86 8.84
C SER A 114 1.38 -23.56 9.08
N ALA A 115 0.31 -23.66 9.87
CA ALA A 115 -0.53 -22.53 10.24
C ALA A 115 0.26 -21.46 11.03
N PHE A 116 -0.12 -20.20 10.84
CA PHE A 116 0.47 -19.07 11.56
C PHE A 116 0.07 -19.05 13.04
N ASN A 117 0.98 -18.67 13.93
CA ASN A 117 0.67 -18.46 15.35
C ASN A 117 0.04 -17.08 15.64
N LYS A 118 0.09 -16.17 14.66
CA LYS A 118 -0.56 -14.86 14.63
C LYS A 118 -1.41 -14.76 13.38
N THR A 119 -2.46 -13.95 13.41
CA THR A 119 -3.31 -13.68 12.23
C THR A 119 -2.70 -12.56 11.40
N PRO A 120 -2.19 -12.83 10.19
CA PRO A 120 -1.68 -11.77 9.33
C PRO A 120 -2.83 -11.09 8.59
N ILE A 121 -2.93 -9.77 8.70
CA ILE A 121 -3.95 -8.95 8.05
C ILE A 121 -3.26 -7.97 7.10
N ILE A 122 -3.52 -8.10 5.80
CA ILE A 122 -3.05 -7.13 4.80
C ILE A 122 -4.10 -6.04 4.65
N LEU A 123 -3.77 -4.82 5.07
CA LEU A 123 -4.58 -3.61 4.90
C LEU A 123 -4.13 -2.89 3.62
N SER A 124 -4.97 -2.84 2.59
CA SER A 124 -4.57 -2.33 1.28
C SER A 124 -5.70 -1.66 0.49
N ASP A 125 -5.36 -1.05 -0.64
CA ASP A 125 -6.31 -0.52 -1.62
C ASP A 125 -6.74 -1.62 -2.62
N SER A 126 -6.90 -1.29 -3.90
CA SER A 126 -7.23 -2.28 -4.92
C SER A 126 -6.18 -3.39 -5.07
N LYS A 127 -4.91 -3.17 -4.71
CA LYS A 127 -3.83 -4.19 -4.81
C LYS A 127 -4.15 -5.45 -4.01
N GLY A 128 -4.72 -5.30 -2.82
CA GLY A 128 -5.15 -6.43 -1.98
C GLY A 128 -6.12 -7.38 -2.70
N LYS A 129 -7.00 -6.85 -3.56
CA LYS A 129 -7.90 -7.67 -4.38
C LYS A 129 -7.12 -8.58 -5.32
N TYR A 130 -6.12 -8.04 -6.01
CA TYR A 130 -5.34 -8.79 -7.01
C TYR A 130 -4.53 -9.90 -6.34
N LEU A 131 -3.94 -9.65 -5.16
CA LEU A 131 -3.26 -10.68 -4.40
C LEU A 131 -4.22 -11.77 -3.92
N LYS A 132 -5.41 -11.39 -3.44
CA LYS A 132 -6.43 -12.35 -2.96
C LYS A 132 -6.83 -13.36 -4.02
N LEU A 133 -6.88 -12.95 -5.28
CA LEU A 133 -7.21 -13.83 -6.41
C LEU A 133 -6.11 -14.85 -6.73
N GLN A 134 -4.89 -14.68 -6.21
CA GLN A 134 -3.76 -15.57 -6.48
C GLN A 134 -3.57 -16.68 -5.41
N ARG A 135 -4.48 -16.78 -4.43
CA ARG A 135 -4.38 -17.75 -3.34
C ARG A 135 -4.62 -19.17 -3.83
N ASN A 136 -3.56 -19.95 -3.86
CA ASN A 136 -3.56 -21.36 -4.30
C ASN A 136 -2.84 -22.28 -3.31
N LEU A 137 -2.19 -21.77 -2.26
CA LEU A 137 -1.53 -22.56 -1.21
C LEU A 137 -2.32 -22.51 0.09
N ALA A 138 -2.28 -23.59 0.88
CA ALA A 138 -2.95 -23.66 2.17
C ALA A 138 -2.52 -22.52 3.11
N ILE A 139 -1.23 -22.22 3.16
CA ILE A 139 -0.68 -21.12 3.98
C ILE A 139 -1.21 -19.73 3.57
N GLU A 140 -1.51 -19.54 2.28
CA GLU A 140 -2.06 -18.28 1.78
C GLU A 140 -3.51 -18.07 2.26
N SER A 141 -4.25 -19.15 2.55
CA SER A 141 -5.61 -19.10 3.09
C SER A 141 -5.67 -18.55 4.51
N GLY A 142 -4.58 -18.69 5.29
CA GLY A 142 -4.46 -18.15 6.64
C GLY A 142 -4.35 -16.62 6.69
N VAL A 143 -4.05 -15.98 5.56
CA VAL A 143 -3.96 -14.51 5.48
C VAL A 143 -5.37 -13.90 5.46
N ARG A 144 -5.56 -12.74 6.08
CA ARG A 144 -6.77 -11.93 5.93
C ARG A 144 -6.47 -10.71 5.06
N PHE A 145 -7.42 -10.33 4.21
CA PHE A 145 -7.29 -9.12 3.38
C PHE A 145 -8.37 -8.12 3.78
N TRP A 146 -7.94 -6.97 4.28
CA TRP A 146 -8.77 -5.81 4.50
C TRP A 146 -8.46 -4.83 3.38
N HIS A 147 -9.33 -4.79 2.37
CA HIS A 147 -9.03 -3.99 1.20
C HIS A 147 -10.25 -3.29 0.63
N LYS A 148 -10.05 -2.07 0.12
CA LYS A 148 -11.10 -1.28 -0.51
C LYS A 148 -10.55 -0.56 -1.74
N LYS A 149 -11.24 -0.73 -2.88
CA LYS A 149 -10.84 -0.08 -4.15
C LYS A 149 -10.84 1.45 -3.97
N GLY A 150 -9.76 2.08 -4.39
CA GLY A 150 -9.62 3.54 -4.35
C GLY A 150 -9.40 4.12 -2.95
N ALA A 151 -9.17 3.28 -1.93
CA ALA A 151 -8.97 3.75 -0.57
C ALA A 151 -7.64 4.49 -0.44
N THR A 152 -7.71 5.69 0.12
CA THR A 152 -6.54 6.47 0.54
C THR A 152 -6.00 5.97 1.87
N THR A 153 -4.83 6.46 2.29
CA THR A 153 -4.30 6.27 3.64
C THR A 153 -5.27 6.78 4.71
N ARG A 154 -5.91 7.93 4.46
CA ARG A 154 -6.94 8.52 5.34
C ARG A 154 -8.14 7.60 5.52
N ASP A 155 -8.70 7.09 4.42
CA ASP A 155 -9.86 6.18 4.47
C ASP A 155 -9.54 4.90 5.22
N SER A 156 -8.35 4.36 4.98
CA SER A 156 -7.89 3.12 5.57
C SER A 156 -7.55 3.28 7.05
N PHE A 157 -7.00 4.43 7.46
CA PHE A 157 -6.81 4.77 8.87
C PHE A 157 -8.14 4.83 9.62
N LYS A 158 -9.14 5.55 9.09
CA LYS A 158 -10.49 5.61 9.68
C LYS A 158 -11.18 4.24 9.72
N TYR A 159 -10.89 3.37 8.76
CA TYR A 159 -11.39 1.99 8.80
C TYR A 159 -10.69 1.19 9.90
N LEU A 160 -9.36 1.26 9.98
CA LEU A 160 -8.57 0.59 11.01
C LEU A 160 -9.00 1.00 12.42
N GLU A 161 -9.11 2.30 12.69
CA GLU A 161 -9.52 2.87 13.98
C GLU A 161 -10.86 2.30 14.45
N ARG A 162 -11.82 2.09 13.54
CA ARG A 162 -13.15 1.54 13.86
C ARG A 162 -13.20 0.02 14.00
N GLN A 163 -12.17 -0.70 13.55
CA GLN A 163 -12.23 -2.17 13.41
C GLN A 163 -11.17 -2.88 14.24
N ILE A 164 -10.12 -2.18 14.66
CA ILE A 164 -8.97 -2.79 15.35
C ILE A 164 -9.38 -3.43 16.67
N GLU A 165 -10.25 -2.81 17.46
CA GLU A 165 -10.69 -3.36 18.74
C GLU A 165 -11.47 -4.67 18.57
N GLU A 166 -12.43 -4.70 17.63
CA GLU A 166 -13.16 -5.92 17.30
C GLU A 166 -12.23 -7.01 16.77
N ALA A 167 -11.25 -6.63 15.94
CA ALA A 167 -10.27 -7.57 15.42
C ALA A 167 -9.41 -8.16 16.53
N VAL A 168 -8.94 -7.36 17.49
CA VAL A 168 -8.14 -7.85 18.64
C VAL A 168 -8.98 -8.77 19.55
N ARG A 169 -10.28 -8.49 19.72
CA ARG A 169 -11.18 -9.38 20.45
C ARG A 169 -11.39 -10.72 19.73
N HIS A 170 -11.48 -10.70 18.40
CA HIS A 170 -11.72 -11.89 17.59
C HIS A 170 -10.45 -12.72 17.31
N TYR A 171 -9.32 -12.05 17.09
CA TYR A 171 -8.03 -12.66 16.78
C TYR A 171 -7.06 -12.44 17.94
N LYS A 172 -6.60 -13.53 18.58
CA LYS A 172 -5.74 -13.44 19.77
C LYS A 172 -4.45 -12.65 19.55
N ASN A 173 -3.79 -12.81 18.41
CA ASN A 173 -2.58 -12.07 18.03
C ASN A 173 -2.67 -11.68 16.55
N ILE A 174 -2.33 -10.44 16.21
CA ILE A 174 -2.45 -9.90 14.85
C ILE A 174 -1.11 -9.35 14.39
N VAL A 175 -0.82 -9.44 13.09
CA VAL A 175 0.21 -8.61 12.46
C VAL A 175 -0.41 -7.90 11.26
N PHE A 176 -0.39 -6.57 11.27
CA PHE A 176 -0.85 -5.75 10.15
C PHE A 176 0.26 -5.52 9.14
N TYR A 177 -0.06 -5.77 7.87
CA TYR A 177 0.76 -5.45 6.70
C TYR A 177 0.08 -4.33 5.92
N VAL A 178 0.54 -3.09 6.14
CA VAL A 178 -0.10 -1.88 5.62
C VAL A 178 0.49 -1.54 4.25
N TRP A 179 -0.33 -1.67 3.20
CA TRP A 179 0.08 -1.46 1.81
C TRP A 179 -0.82 -0.44 1.10
N LEU A 180 -0.56 0.84 1.39
CA LEU A 180 -1.40 1.99 1.04
C LEU A 180 -0.56 3.11 0.42
N GLY A 181 -1.19 4.20 -0.03
CA GLY A 181 -0.53 5.40 -0.56
C GLY A 181 -0.64 5.56 -2.08
N THR A 182 -0.99 4.51 -2.83
CA THR A 182 -1.17 4.61 -4.29
C THR A 182 -2.28 5.61 -4.66
N CYS A 183 -3.45 5.50 -4.02
CA CYS A 183 -4.60 6.35 -4.30
C CYS A 183 -4.50 7.77 -3.69
N ASP A 184 -3.46 8.03 -2.90
CA ASP A 184 -3.19 9.34 -2.29
C ASP A 184 -2.42 10.25 -3.23
N LEU A 185 -1.58 9.68 -4.12
CA LEU A 185 -0.70 10.42 -5.02
C LEU A 185 -1.37 10.84 -6.33
N THR A 186 -2.54 10.29 -6.66
CA THR A 186 -3.24 10.58 -7.91
C THR A 186 -4.70 10.95 -7.68
N ASP A 187 -5.21 11.83 -8.53
CA ASP A 187 -6.62 12.16 -8.60
C ASP A 187 -7.27 11.55 -9.83
N PHE A 188 -8.51 11.10 -9.66
CA PHE A 188 -9.31 10.55 -10.74
C PHE A 188 -10.35 11.56 -11.22
N ASN A 189 -10.18 12.05 -12.46
CA ASN A 189 -11.19 12.87 -13.12
C ASN A 189 -12.33 11.96 -13.60
N ARG A 190 -13.46 11.99 -12.90
CA ARG A 190 -14.63 11.16 -13.24
C ARG A 190 -15.26 11.49 -14.59
N LYS A 191 -15.29 12.78 -14.97
CA LYS A 191 -15.93 13.26 -16.21
C LYS A 191 -15.20 12.73 -17.44
N ASN A 192 -13.87 12.80 -17.40
CA ASN A 192 -13.01 12.48 -18.54
C ASN A 192 -12.28 11.13 -18.39
N ARG A 193 -12.52 10.41 -17.28
CA ARG A 193 -11.97 9.08 -16.98
C ARG A 193 -10.45 8.94 -17.10
N TYR A 194 -9.71 9.97 -16.69
CA TYR A 194 -8.25 9.94 -16.59
C TYR A 194 -7.81 10.14 -15.13
N ILE A 195 -6.57 9.76 -14.81
CA ILE A 195 -5.91 10.16 -13.58
C ILE A 195 -4.81 11.19 -13.85
N SER A 196 -4.53 12.03 -12.88
CA SER A 196 -3.38 12.94 -12.88
C SER A 196 -2.70 12.90 -11.53
N LEU A 197 -1.48 13.42 -11.45
CA LEU A 197 -0.83 13.61 -10.16
C LEU A 197 -1.67 14.56 -9.30
N ARG A 198 -1.92 14.21 -8.03
CA ARG A 198 -2.73 15.03 -7.13
C ARG A 198 -2.05 16.35 -6.81
N SER A 199 -0.77 16.29 -6.44
CA SER A 199 0.03 17.47 -6.14
C SER A 199 1.45 17.30 -6.65
N ARG A 200 2.05 18.37 -7.18
CA ARG A 200 3.45 18.36 -7.62
C ARG A 200 4.44 18.70 -6.51
N ASP A 201 3.97 19.28 -5.42
CA ASP A 201 4.76 19.53 -4.22
C ASP A 201 4.80 18.29 -3.30
N SER A 202 5.27 18.47 -2.07
CA SER A 202 5.35 17.39 -1.08
C SER A 202 4.06 17.18 -0.28
N SER A 203 2.96 17.88 -0.57
CA SER A 203 1.74 17.81 0.27
C SER A 203 1.15 16.40 0.33
N SER A 204 0.94 15.74 -0.81
CA SER A 204 0.43 14.36 -0.87
C SER A 204 1.36 13.37 -0.14
N VAL A 205 2.68 13.56 -0.26
CA VAL A 205 3.69 12.74 0.45
C VAL A 205 3.61 12.95 1.95
N ASN A 206 3.54 14.21 2.40
CA ASN A 206 3.43 14.57 3.81
C ASN A 206 2.15 14.00 4.43
N ASP A 207 1.04 14.04 3.69
CA ASP A 207 -0.23 13.45 4.14
C ASP A 207 -0.13 11.93 4.33
N ILE A 208 0.48 11.22 3.37
CA ILE A 208 0.71 9.77 3.49
C ILE A 208 1.56 9.46 4.73
N ILE A 209 2.69 10.17 4.89
CA ILE A 209 3.61 9.99 6.01
C ILE A 209 2.90 10.28 7.34
N ASN A 210 2.11 11.35 7.42
CA ASN A 210 1.34 11.68 8.62
C ASN A 210 0.33 10.59 8.96
N HIS A 211 -0.36 10.02 7.98
CA HIS A 211 -1.25 8.88 8.24
C HIS A 211 -0.49 7.62 8.66
N PHE A 212 0.69 7.32 8.10
CA PHE A 212 1.51 6.21 8.59
C PHE A 212 1.99 6.42 10.03
N ARG A 213 2.39 7.65 10.41
CA ARG A 213 2.69 7.98 11.81
C ARG A 213 1.49 7.77 12.72
N ARG A 214 0.29 8.13 12.28
CA ARG A 214 -0.96 7.90 13.04
C ARG A 214 -1.29 6.41 13.16
N ILE A 215 -1.10 5.62 12.11
CA ILE A 215 -1.26 4.16 12.16
C ILE A 215 -0.25 3.56 13.13
N TYR A 216 1.01 4.00 13.06
CA TYR A 216 2.05 3.57 14.01
C TYR A 216 1.65 3.89 15.45
N ALA A 217 1.25 5.14 15.73
CA ALA A 217 0.83 5.54 17.07
C ALA A 217 -0.39 4.74 17.56
N LEU A 218 -1.41 4.55 16.72
CA LEU A 218 -2.59 3.75 17.07
C LEU A 218 -2.23 2.29 17.37
N VAL A 219 -1.44 1.65 16.52
CA VAL A 219 -1.18 0.20 16.63
C VAL A 219 -0.09 -0.08 17.67
N ALA A 220 1.09 0.51 17.48
CA ALA A 220 2.26 0.19 18.29
C ALA A 220 2.20 0.78 19.71
N ALA A 221 1.51 1.90 19.92
CA ALA A 221 1.43 2.51 21.25
C ALA A 221 0.20 2.04 22.06
N THR A 222 -0.86 1.53 21.42
CA THR A 222 -2.09 1.13 22.11
C THR A 222 -2.27 -0.38 22.22
N TYR A 223 -1.73 -1.17 21.27
CA TYR A 223 -1.97 -2.61 21.21
C TYR A 223 -0.65 -3.40 21.18
N GLU A 224 -0.07 -3.66 22.36
CA GLU A 224 1.24 -4.31 22.52
C GLU A 224 1.35 -5.68 21.82
N THR A 225 0.24 -6.42 21.71
CA THR A 225 0.20 -7.75 21.07
C THR A 225 0.04 -7.69 19.55
N VAL A 226 -0.14 -6.50 18.97
CA VAL A 226 -0.36 -6.30 17.54
C VAL A 226 0.92 -5.87 16.85
N GLY A 227 1.41 -6.71 15.94
CA GLY A 227 2.54 -6.39 15.07
C GLY A 227 2.14 -5.43 13.94
N LEU A 228 3.10 -4.66 13.45
CA LEU A 228 2.93 -3.73 12.34
C LEU A 228 4.10 -3.84 11.37
N VAL A 229 3.79 -3.85 10.07
CA VAL A 229 4.75 -3.75 8.97
C VAL A 229 4.16 -2.85 7.89
N PHE A 230 4.93 -1.86 7.44
CA PHE A 230 4.56 -1.06 6.27
C PHE A 230 5.15 -1.68 5.01
N LEU A 231 4.36 -1.82 3.95
CA LEU A 231 4.79 -2.38 2.67
C LEU A 231 5.06 -1.28 1.65
N GLU A 232 6.20 -1.35 0.96
CA GLU A 232 6.60 -0.34 -0.04
C GLU A 232 5.57 -0.20 -1.18
N ILE A 233 5.35 1.02 -1.64
CA ILE A 233 4.50 1.33 -2.78
C ILE A 233 5.23 0.90 -4.07
N PRO A 234 4.65 0.04 -4.91
CA PRO A 234 5.25 -0.29 -6.19
C PRO A 234 5.19 0.92 -7.13
N VAL A 235 6.14 1.01 -8.06
CA VAL A 235 6.09 2.02 -9.13
C VAL A 235 4.87 1.77 -10.01
N TYR A 236 4.22 2.83 -10.47
CA TYR A 236 3.12 2.76 -11.43
C TYR A 236 3.17 3.95 -12.41
N SER A 237 2.29 3.96 -13.42
CA SER A 237 2.31 4.96 -14.50
C SER A 237 0.92 5.51 -14.81
N ILE A 238 0.80 6.83 -14.66
CA ILE A 238 -0.32 7.66 -15.09
C ILE A 238 -0.46 7.59 -16.62
N VAL A 239 0.64 7.68 -17.36
CA VAL A 239 0.63 7.62 -18.84
C VAL A 239 0.02 6.29 -19.30
N CYS A 240 0.54 5.16 -18.80
CA CYS A 240 0.03 3.84 -19.18
C CYS A 240 -1.44 3.66 -18.78
N TRP A 241 -1.83 4.14 -17.61
CA TRP A 241 -3.21 4.06 -17.16
C TRP A 241 -4.17 4.88 -18.01
N ASN A 242 -3.82 6.13 -18.29
CA ASN A 242 -4.61 7.01 -19.15
C ASN A 242 -4.70 6.45 -20.57
N LYS A 243 -3.60 5.93 -21.12
CA LYS A 243 -3.59 5.26 -22.43
C LYS A 243 -4.52 4.05 -22.44
N TYR A 244 -4.46 3.22 -21.39
CA TYR A 244 -5.35 2.05 -21.25
C TYR A 244 -6.83 2.44 -21.16
N GLN A 245 -7.16 3.57 -20.53
CA GLN A 245 -8.52 4.12 -20.51
C GLN A 245 -8.94 4.82 -21.82
N GLY A 246 -8.07 4.90 -22.84
CA GLY A 246 -8.37 5.51 -24.13
C GLY A 246 -8.16 7.03 -24.19
N HIS A 247 -7.38 7.61 -23.27
CA HIS A 247 -7.08 9.05 -23.28
C HIS A 247 -6.16 9.40 -24.47
N LYS A 248 -6.66 10.21 -25.42
CA LYS A 248 -5.96 10.53 -26.69
C LYS A 248 -4.59 11.18 -26.50
N PHE A 249 -4.43 11.98 -25.45
CA PHE A 249 -3.19 12.73 -25.16
C PHE A 249 -2.48 12.21 -23.91
N SER A 250 -2.38 10.88 -23.73
CA SER A 250 -1.77 10.29 -22.53
C SER A 250 -0.31 10.71 -22.32
N GLU A 251 0.42 11.03 -23.37
CA GLU A 251 1.83 11.44 -23.30
C GLU A 251 2.04 12.77 -22.57
N GLN A 252 1.01 13.61 -22.42
CA GLN A 252 1.14 14.87 -21.67
C GLN A 252 1.45 14.65 -20.18
N PHE A 253 1.19 13.45 -19.66
CA PHE A 253 1.41 13.08 -18.26
C PHE A 253 2.81 12.49 -18.00
N GLN A 254 3.74 12.51 -18.96
CA GLN A 254 5.09 11.99 -18.77
C GLN A 254 5.84 12.67 -17.61
N ASN A 255 5.73 13.99 -17.49
CA ASN A 255 6.34 14.74 -16.38
C ASN A 255 5.70 14.39 -15.02
N ASP A 256 4.40 14.09 -15.02
CA ASP A 256 3.72 13.63 -13.81
C ASP A 256 4.23 12.25 -13.38
N ASP A 257 4.56 11.35 -14.30
CA ASP A 257 5.16 10.03 -14.01
C ASP A 257 6.58 10.13 -13.40
N LEU A 258 7.36 11.14 -13.79
CA LEU A 258 8.67 11.41 -13.19
C LEU A 258 8.51 11.88 -11.75
N LYS A 259 7.59 12.83 -11.53
CA LYS A 259 7.35 13.36 -10.18
C LYS A 259 6.68 12.32 -9.27
N LEU A 260 5.80 11.50 -9.81
CA LEU A 260 5.20 10.37 -9.12
C LEU A 260 6.27 9.39 -8.61
N GLU A 261 7.24 9.03 -9.45
CA GLU A 261 8.33 8.14 -9.05
C GLU A 261 9.17 8.75 -7.91
N GLU A 262 9.48 10.05 -7.97
CA GLU A 262 10.16 10.76 -6.89
C GLU A 262 9.36 10.72 -5.57
N GLN A 263 8.04 10.97 -5.63
CA GLN A 263 7.16 10.93 -4.46
C GLN A 263 7.05 9.50 -3.88
N ILE A 264 6.93 8.48 -4.73
CA ILE A 264 6.94 7.06 -4.31
C ILE A 264 8.27 6.73 -3.61
N ASN A 265 9.40 7.16 -4.16
CA ASN A 265 10.71 6.92 -3.56
C ASN A 265 10.84 7.60 -2.19
N THR A 266 10.31 8.82 -2.04
CA THR A 266 10.29 9.53 -0.75
C THR A 266 9.46 8.76 0.29
N VAL A 267 8.23 8.34 -0.06
CA VAL A 267 7.38 7.54 0.84
C VAL A 267 8.04 6.20 1.19
N ASN A 268 8.64 5.51 0.21
CA ASN A 268 9.31 4.23 0.44
C ASN A 268 10.57 4.37 1.32
N SER A 269 11.27 5.51 1.26
CA SER A 269 12.36 5.79 2.21
C SER A 269 11.83 5.90 3.64
N PHE A 270 10.75 6.64 3.86
CA PHE A 270 10.10 6.72 5.17
C PHE A 270 9.60 5.35 5.67
N ILE A 271 9.00 4.53 4.79
CA ILE A 271 8.58 3.15 5.10
C ILE A 271 9.77 2.33 5.58
N ARG A 272 10.90 2.38 4.88
CA ARG A 272 12.11 1.62 5.23
C ARG A 272 12.66 2.04 6.59
N GLU A 273 12.74 3.34 6.86
CA GLU A 273 13.17 3.87 8.15
C GLU A 273 12.24 3.43 9.29
N THR A 274 10.93 3.54 9.08
CA THR A 274 9.93 3.14 10.08
C THR A 274 9.98 1.63 10.35
N ASN A 275 10.11 0.81 9.30
CA ASN A 275 10.26 -0.63 9.46
C ASN A 275 11.56 -1.00 10.17
N LEU A 276 12.66 -0.27 9.97
CA LEU A 276 13.91 -0.49 10.68
C LEU A 276 13.72 -0.29 12.20
N ILE A 277 12.99 0.75 12.61
CA ILE A 277 12.62 0.99 14.01
C ILE A 277 11.81 -0.19 14.56
N LEU A 278 10.86 -0.70 13.77
CA LEU A 278 10.04 -1.87 14.10
C LEU A 278 10.81 -3.21 14.04
N ARG A 279 12.08 -3.20 13.63
CA ARG A 279 12.89 -4.40 13.33
C ARG A 279 12.22 -5.33 12.31
N LYS A 280 11.59 -4.72 11.31
CA LYS A 280 10.88 -5.38 10.21
C LYS A 280 11.53 -5.05 8.87
N HIS A 281 11.19 -5.85 7.86
CA HIS A 281 11.62 -5.64 6.49
C HIS A 281 10.42 -5.72 5.55
N SER A 282 10.38 -4.86 4.53
CA SER A 282 9.39 -4.94 3.44
C SER A 282 10.07 -5.43 2.16
N PRO A 283 9.41 -6.29 1.36
CA PRO A 283 9.84 -6.52 0.00
C PRO A 283 9.92 -5.20 -0.79
N LYS A 284 10.96 -5.06 -1.62
CA LYS A 284 11.19 -3.86 -2.45
C LYS A 284 10.50 -4.01 -3.80
N PHE A 285 9.18 -3.79 -3.83
CA PHE A 285 8.38 -3.98 -5.06
C PHE A 285 8.75 -3.00 -6.18
N SER A 286 9.31 -1.83 -5.86
CA SER A 286 9.84 -0.88 -6.85
C SER A 286 11.00 -1.47 -7.66
N CYS A 287 11.85 -2.30 -7.04
CA CYS A 287 12.98 -2.94 -7.70
C CYS A 287 12.57 -3.97 -8.77
N ASP A 288 11.34 -4.49 -8.72
CA ASP A 288 10.82 -5.40 -9.75
C ASP A 288 10.62 -4.69 -11.10
N LEU A 289 10.68 -3.35 -11.14
CA LEU A 289 10.27 -2.58 -12.32
C LEU A 289 11.22 -1.43 -12.64
N GLN A 290 11.92 -0.88 -11.64
CA GLN A 290 12.81 0.28 -11.80
C GLN A 290 13.97 0.04 -12.77
N ASN A 291 14.43 -1.20 -12.89
CA ASN A 291 15.47 -1.50 -13.87
C ASN A 291 14.96 -1.50 -15.32
N SER A 292 13.68 -1.20 -15.59
CA SER A 292 13.11 -1.09 -16.94
C SER A 292 13.06 0.30 -17.53
N ARG A 293 13.14 1.35 -16.71
CA ARG A 293 13.24 2.72 -17.18
C ARG A 293 14.68 2.96 -17.60
N LYS A 294 14.95 2.80 -18.90
CA LYS A 294 16.13 3.39 -19.54
C LYS A 294 16.07 4.91 -19.39
N CYS A 295 16.47 5.41 -18.22
CA CYS A 295 17.01 6.75 -18.12
C CYS A 295 18.25 6.75 -19.02
N ARG A 296 18.25 7.55 -20.09
CA ARG A 296 19.33 7.62 -21.10
C ARG A 296 20.73 7.88 -20.52
N GLN A 297 20.83 8.21 -19.23
CA GLN A 297 22.07 8.51 -18.51
C GLN A 297 22.73 7.33 -17.79
N MET A 298 22.07 6.16 -17.64
CA MET A 298 22.70 5.01 -16.96
C MET A 298 22.95 3.85 -17.93
N ARG A 299 24.14 3.84 -18.54
CA ARG A 299 24.59 2.87 -19.55
C ARG A 299 24.80 1.43 -19.04
N ASN A 300 24.66 1.12 -17.75
CA ASN A 300 25.06 -0.18 -17.20
C ASN A 300 24.10 -0.75 -16.13
N SER A 301 22.85 -1.10 -16.47
CA SER A 301 22.07 -2.02 -15.61
C SER A 301 21.51 -3.19 -16.43
N ARG A 302 21.72 -4.41 -15.92
CA ARG A 302 21.65 -5.66 -16.69
C ARG A 302 20.27 -6.35 -16.71
N PHE A 303 19.17 -5.76 -16.23
CA PHE A 303 17.88 -6.47 -16.16
C PHE A 303 16.62 -5.57 -16.19
N THR A 304 15.88 -5.48 -17.31
CA THR A 304 14.65 -4.67 -17.41
C THR A 304 13.39 -5.56 -17.41
N TYR A 305 12.44 -5.43 -16.48
CA TYR A 305 11.10 -6.02 -16.64
C TYR A 305 10.20 -5.04 -17.39
N LYS A 306 9.73 -5.33 -18.60
CA LYS A 306 8.87 -4.39 -19.35
C LYS A 306 7.63 -4.06 -18.53
N PHE A 307 7.51 -2.80 -18.09
CA PHE A 307 6.41 -2.34 -17.25
C PHE A 307 5.02 -2.78 -17.78
N ASN A 308 4.79 -2.66 -19.08
CA ASN A 308 3.54 -3.08 -19.74
C ASN A 308 3.31 -4.59 -19.80
N ALA A 309 4.35 -5.42 -19.64
CA ALA A 309 4.19 -6.88 -19.61
C ALA A 309 3.69 -7.38 -18.25
N PHE A 310 3.90 -6.60 -17.19
CA PHE A 310 3.57 -7.00 -15.82
C PHE A 310 2.44 -6.20 -15.19
N TYR A 311 1.99 -5.13 -15.84
CA TYR A 311 0.82 -4.35 -15.45
C TYR A 311 -0.29 -4.47 -16.47
N LEU A 312 -1.53 -4.57 -15.99
CA LEU A 312 -2.74 -4.63 -16.83
C LEU A 312 -3.06 -3.26 -17.43
N ASP A 313 -3.08 -2.25 -16.57
CA ASP A 313 -3.49 -0.88 -16.89
C ASP A 313 -2.46 0.16 -16.41
N GLY A 314 -1.22 -0.25 -16.17
CA GLY A 314 -0.19 0.63 -15.62
C GLY A 314 -0.33 0.96 -14.13
N ILE A 315 -1.35 0.46 -13.41
CA ILE A 315 -1.43 0.53 -11.93
C ILE A 315 -1.55 -0.86 -11.32
N HIS A 316 -2.35 -1.73 -11.92
CA HIS A 316 -2.65 -3.03 -11.37
C HIS A 316 -1.74 -4.11 -11.95
N PRO A 317 -1.15 -4.96 -11.09
CA PRO A 317 -0.30 -6.05 -11.54
C PRO A 317 -1.10 -7.11 -12.31
N THR A 318 -0.46 -7.74 -13.28
CA THR A 318 -0.92 -9.00 -13.90
C THR A 318 -1.03 -10.13 -12.88
N SER A 319 -1.69 -11.24 -13.22
CA SER A 319 -1.76 -12.42 -12.34
C SER A 319 -0.36 -12.94 -11.98
N LEU A 320 0.57 -12.92 -12.94
CA LEU A 320 1.94 -13.39 -12.73
C LEU A 320 2.69 -12.53 -11.69
N LEU A 321 2.68 -11.20 -11.87
CA LEU A 321 3.32 -10.28 -10.92
C LEU A 321 2.62 -10.31 -9.55
N SER A 322 1.29 -10.37 -9.54
CA SER A 322 0.48 -10.51 -8.32
C SER A 322 0.86 -11.76 -7.54
N LYS A 323 1.09 -12.90 -8.22
CA LYS A 323 1.47 -14.16 -7.57
C LYS A 323 2.85 -14.05 -6.95
N LEU A 324 3.81 -13.46 -7.66
CA LEU A 324 5.14 -13.19 -7.12
C LEU A 324 5.08 -12.32 -5.87
N TRP A 325 4.36 -11.20 -5.93
CA TRP A 325 4.20 -10.29 -4.80
C TRP A 325 3.53 -10.95 -3.61
N LEU A 326 2.46 -11.73 -3.83
CA LEU A 326 1.82 -12.51 -2.76
C LEU A 326 2.82 -13.45 -2.09
N LEU A 327 3.58 -14.23 -2.85
CA LEU A 327 4.53 -15.20 -2.30
C LEU A 327 5.66 -14.52 -1.51
N ARG A 328 6.13 -13.34 -1.94
CA ARG A 328 7.12 -12.57 -1.18
C ARG A 328 6.55 -12.02 0.14
N ILE A 329 5.31 -11.53 0.12
CA ILE A 329 4.62 -11.09 1.34
C ILE A 329 4.39 -12.28 2.26
N VAL A 330 3.98 -13.45 1.74
CA VAL A 330 3.78 -14.67 2.54
C VAL A 330 5.09 -15.16 3.14
N ALA A 331 6.20 -15.10 2.39
CA ALA A 331 7.52 -15.42 2.93
C ALA A 331 7.93 -14.51 4.09
N LEU A 332 7.54 -13.23 4.06
CA LEU A 332 7.70 -12.33 5.19
C LEU A 332 6.76 -12.70 6.34
N ILE A 333 5.48 -12.95 6.05
CA ILE A 333 4.47 -13.36 7.04
C ILE A 333 4.90 -14.59 7.82
N VAL A 334 5.46 -15.60 7.14
CA VAL A 334 5.97 -16.81 7.79
C VAL A 334 7.03 -16.47 8.83
N VAL A 335 7.90 -15.49 8.59
CA VAL A 335 8.92 -15.10 9.57
C VAL A 335 8.31 -14.35 10.75
N ASP A 336 7.36 -13.45 10.48
CA ASP A 336 6.76 -12.59 11.51
C ASP A 336 5.69 -13.29 12.39
N CYS A 337 5.06 -14.32 11.83
CA CYS A 337 3.93 -15.06 12.38
C CYS A 337 4.23 -16.57 12.55
N ALA A 338 5.51 -16.96 12.59
CA ALA A 338 5.96 -18.28 13.03
C ALA A 338 5.96 -18.38 14.55
#